data_AF-A0A256YL55-F1
#
_entry.id   AF-A0A256YL55-F1
#
_cell.length_a   1.000
_cell.length_b   1.000
_cell.length_c   1.000
_cell.angle_alpha   90.00
_cell.angle_beta   90.00
_cell.angle_gamma   90.00
#
_symmetry.space_group_name_H-M   'P 1'
#
loop_
_entity.id
_entity.type
_entity.pdbx_description
1 polymer ?
#
loop_
_entity_poly.entity_id
_entity_poly.type
_entity_poly.pdbx_seq_one_letter_code
_entity_poly.pdbx_strand_id
1 'polypeptide(L)' 'IFKPKKPFHRRDLIEDALKDLDPGVREQAREILESLSEDILKDKSKIKEILKKRGLLNQ' A
#
# COMPACT_ATOMS: atom_id res chain seq x y z
N ILE A 1 -1.15 -19.46 24.80
CA ILE A 1 -2.23 -18.62 24.24
C ILE A 1 -1.80 -18.24 22.82
N PHE A 2 -2.30 -18.97 21.82
CA PHE A 2 -2.07 -18.67 20.42
C PHE A 2 -2.84 -17.37 20.11
N LYS A 3 -2.15 -16.24 19.93
CA LYS A 3 -2.82 -15.03 19.44
C LYS A 3 -3.23 -15.33 17.99
N PRO A 4 -4.52 -15.37 17.62
CA PRO A 4 -4.87 -15.45 16.21
C PRO A 4 -4.27 -14.20 15.58
N LYS A 5 -3.34 -14.38 14.63
CA LYS A 5 -2.91 -13.28 13.76
C LYS A 5 -4.21 -12.74 13.16
N LYS A 6 -4.64 -11.56 13.62
CA LYS A 6 -5.75 -10.83 12.99
C LYS A 6 -5.49 -10.89 11.48
N PRO A 7 -6.44 -11.35 10.66
CA PRO A 7 -6.24 -11.28 9.22
C PRO A 7 -5.97 -9.80 8.92
N PHE A 8 -4.78 -9.48 8.41
CA PHE A 8 -4.51 -8.14 7.95
C PHE A 8 -5.50 -7.89 6.81
N HIS A 9 -6.48 -7.03 7.06
CA HIS A 9 -7.47 -6.73 6.03
C HIS A 9 -6.76 -5.92 4.96
N ARG A 10 -7.01 -6.26 3.69
CA ARG A 10 -6.43 -5.57 2.54
C ARG A 10 -6.49 -4.05 2.67
N ARG A 11 -7.60 -3.53 3.19
CA ARG A 11 -7.80 -2.10 3.44
C ARG A 11 -6.79 -1.49 4.40
N ASP A 12 -6.42 -2.20 5.48
CA ASP A 12 -5.42 -1.72 6.44
C ASP A 12 -4.03 -1.63 5.81
N LEU A 13 -3.67 -2.57 4.93
CA LEU A 13 -2.39 -2.55 4.20
C LEU A 13 -2.32 -1.36 3.24
N ILE A 14 -3.43 -1.06 2.56
CA ILE A 14 -3.54 0.08 1.65
C ILE A 14 -3.42 1.38 2.44
N GLU A 15 -4.21 1.57 3.50
CA GLU A 15 -4.15 2.78 4.32
C GLU A 15 -2.77 2.99 4.97
N ASP A 16 -2.11 1.90 5.43
CA ASP A 16 -0.73 1.99 5.96
C ASP A 16 0.29 2.38 4.89
N ALA A 17 0.08 1.99 3.63
CA ALA A 17 0.94 2.39 2.51
C ALA A 17 0.68 3.84 2.05
N LEU A 18 -0.55 4.33 2.19
CA LEU A 18 -0.95 5.69 1.81
C LEU A 18 -0.58 6.75 2.84
N LYS A 19 -0.39 6.36 4.11
CA LYS A 19 -0.15 7.33 5.21
C LYS A 19 1.07 8.22 4.96
N ASP A 20 2.10 7.68 4.32
CA ASP A 20 3.39 8.33 4.06
C ASP A 20 3.39 9.10 2.72
N LEU A 21 2.28 9.07 1.97
CA LEU A 21 2.14 9.76 0.69
C LEU A 21 1.48 11.14 0.84
N ASP A 22 1.86 12.05 -0.06
CA ASP A 22 1.26 13.38 -0.16
C ASP A 22 -0.25 13.28 -0.44
N PRO A 23 -1.08 14.18 0.15
CA PRO A 23 -2.52 14.17 -0.08
C PRO A 23 -2.92 14.22 -1.57
N GLY A 24 -2.14 14.92 -2.39
CA GLY A 24 -2.40 15.05 -3.83
C GLY A 24 -2.19 13.77 -4.65
N VAL A 25 -1.41 12.80 -4.13
CA VAL A 25 -1.15 11.52 -4.82
C VAL A 25 -1.80 10.33 -4.13
N ARG A 26 -2.39 10.52 -2.94
CA ARG A 26 -3.05 9.45 -2.18
C ARG A 26 -4.17 8.76 -2.93
N GLU A 27 -5.01 9.51 -3.64
CA GLU A 27 -6.15 8.92 -4.35
C GLU A 27 -5.69 8.04 -5.51
N GLN A 28 -4.76 8.54 -6.33
CA GLN A 28 -4.15 7.75 -7.42
C GLN A 28 -3.39 6.54 -6.88
N ALA A 29 -2.65 6.71 -5.78
CA ALA A 29 -1.99 5.60 -5.12
C ALA A 29 -2.99 4.57 -4.59
N ARG A 30 -4.12 5.01 -4.03
CA ARG A 30 -5.18 4.12 -3.54
C ARG A 30 -5.72 3.25 -4.67
N GLU A 31 -6.12 3.86 -5.79
CA GLU A 31 -6.62 3.13 -6.96
C GLU A 31 -5.62 2.08 -7.45
N ILE A 32 -4.33 2.44 -7.49
CA ILE A 32 -3.26 1.50 -7.88
C ILE A 32 -3.18 0.36 -6.87
N LEU A 33 -3.12 0.64 -5.57
CA LEU A 33 -3.00 -0.38 -4.52
C LEU A 33 -4.24 -1.28 -4.45
N GLU A 34 -5.43 -0.75 -4.70
CA GLU A 34 -6.69 -1.51 -4.84
C GLU A 34 -6.74 -2.40 -6.08
N SER A 35 -5.87 -2.16 -7.07
CA SER A 35 -5.68 -3.07 -8.20
C SER A 35 -4.63 -4.16 -7.94
N LEU A 36 -3.85 -4.11 -6.85
CA LEU A 36 -2.76 -5.05 -6.57
C LEU A 36 -3.18 -6.22 -5.68
N SER A 37 -2.58 -7.38 -5.89
CA SER A 37 -2.77 -8.56 -5.04
C SER A 37 -2.26 -8.35 -3.61
N GLU A 38 -2.85 -9.06 -2.65
CA GLU A 38 -2.46 -8.98 -1.23
C GLU A 38 -0.98 -9.34 -0.98
N ASP A 39 -0.39 -10.23 -1.76
CA ASP A 39 1.05 -10.55 -1.69
C ASP A 39 1.94 -9.35 -2.00
N ILE A 40 1.53 -8.48 -2.94
CA ILE A 40 2.23 -7.23 -3.23
C ILE A 40 2.01 -6.25 -2.07
N LEU A 41 0.78 -6.15 -1.56
CA LEU A 41 0.43 -5.22 -0.49
C LEU A 41 1.10 -5.54 0.86
N LYS A 42 1.50 -6.80 1.07
CA LYS A 42 2.31 -7.22 2.23
C LYS A 42 3.78 -6.80 2.11
N ASP A 43 4.25 -6.51 0.90
CA ASP A 43 5.64 -6.14 0.61
C ASP A 43 5.75 -4.63 0.36
N LYS A 44 6.14 -3.91 1.43
CA LYS A 44 6.31 -2.45 1.38
C LYS A 44 7.35 -2.00 0.35
N SER A 45 8.37 -2.81 0.07
CA SER A 45 9.40 -2.46 -0.91
C SER A 45 8.80 -2.48 -2.32
N LYS A 46 8.01 -3.51 -2.65
CA LYS A 46 7.30 -3.59 -3.94
C LYS A 46 6.27 -2.47 -4.10
N ILE A 47 5.52 -2.15 -3.04
CA ILE A 47 4.60 -1.00 -3.06
C ILE A 47 5.35 0.28 -3.42
N LYS A 48 6.47 0.56 -2.74
CA LYS A 48 7.29 1.75 -3.03
C LYS A 48 7.82 1.76 -4.46
N GLU A 49 8.31 0.64 -4.97
CA GLU A 49 8.76 0.54 -6.36
C GLU A 49 7.64 0.82 -7.36
N ILE A 50 6.43 0.28 -7.13
CA ILE A 50 5.28 0.50 -8.01
C ILE A 50 4.88 1.97 -8.00
N LEU A 51 4.75 2.57 -6.81
CA LEU A 51 4.41 3.98 -6.67
C LEU A 51 5.49 4.89 -7.27
N LYS A 52 6.78 4.54 -7.14
CA LYS A 52 7.89 5.26 -7.78
C LYS A 52 7.84 5.15 -9.31
N LYS A 53 7.61 3.94 -9.85
CA LYS A 53 7.45 3.72 -11.30
C LYS A 53 6.27 4.49 -11.90
N ARG A 54 5.27 4.80 -11.07
CA ARG A 54 4.09 5.60 -11.44
C ARG A 54 4.28 7.10 -11.21
N GLY A 55 5.43 7.54 -10.70
CA GLY A 55 5.71 8.95 -10.40
C GLY A 55 4.99 9.48 -9.16
N LEU A 56 4.44 8.60 -8.32
CA LEU A 56 3.70 8.96 -7.11
C LEU A 56 4.61 9.05 -5.86
N LEU A 57 5.84 8.57 -5.97
CA LEU A 57 6.90 8.77 -4.99
C LEU A 57 8.06 9.47 -5.69
N ASN A 58 8.11 10.80 -5.55
CA ASN A 58 9.25 11.60 -5.96
C ASN A 58 10.26 11.64 -4.81
N GLN A 59 11.21 10.70 -4.84
CA GLN A 59 12.52 10.80 -4.19
C GLN A 59 13.61 10.59 -5.22
#